data_AF-A0A9E5KKA8-F1
#
_entry.id   AF-A0A9E5KKA8-F1
#
_cell.length_a   1.000
_cell.length_b   1.000
_cell.length_c   1.000
_cell.angle_alpha   90.00
_cell.angle_beta   90.00
_cell.angle_gamma   90.00
#
_symmetry.space_group_name_H-M   'P 1'
#
loop_
_entity.id
_entity.type
_entity.pdbx_description
1 polymer ?
#
loop_
_entity_poly.entity_id
_entity_poly.type
_entity_poly.pdbx_seq_one_letter_code
_entity_poly.pdbx_strand_id
1 'polypeptide(L)' 'NLIQVAELIIDCALQRQESRGLHYTLDYPQKNSVALHTSVVSPLGK' A
#
# COMPACT_ATOMS: atom_id res chain seq x y z
N ASN A 1 -14.95 -7.53 -9.80
CA ASN A 1 -15.10 -6.63 -8.63
C ASN A 1 -14.18 -7.04 -7.48
N LEU A 2 -14.44 -8.13 -6.75
CA LEU A 2 -13.63 -8.48 -5.57
C LEU A 2 -12.14 -8.74 -5.87
N ILE A 3 -11.83 -9.53 -6.90
CA ILE A 3 -10.44 -9.85 -7.27
C ILE A 3 -9.66 -8.58 -7.61
N GLN A 4 -10.25 -7.70 -8.41
CA GLN A 4 -9.62 -6.46 -8.82
C GLN A 4 -9.39 -5.50 -7.64
N VAL A 5 -10.33 -5.43 -6.69
CA VAL A 5 -10.13 -4.64 -5.46
C VAL A 5 -9.04 -5.26 -4.60
N ALA A 6 -8.98 -6.59 -4.50
CA ALA A 6 -7.95 -7.28 -3.74
C ALA A 6 -6.54 -7.03 -4.31
N GLU A 7 -6.39 -7.06 -5.63
CA GLU A 7 -5.15 -6.72 -6.34
C GLU A 7 -4.67 -5.31 -5.99
N LEU A 8 -5.56 -4.31 -6.08
CA LEU A 8 -5.21 -2.93 -5.72
C LEU A 8 -4.82 -2.78 -4.24
N ILE A 9 -5.46 -3.51 -3.33
CA ILE A 9 -5.11 -3.51 -1.91
C ILE A 9 -3.68 -4.06 -1.71
N ILE A 10 -3.34 -5.16 -2.39
CA ILE A 10 -2.03 -5.80 -2.30
C ILE A 10 -0.95 -4.88 -2.88
N ASP A 11 -1.18 -4.31 -4.06
CA ASP A 11 -0.24 -3.39 -4.70
C ASP A 11 0.00 -2.14 -3.84
N CYS A 12 -1.05 -1.64 -3.19
CA CYS A 12 -0.92 -0.51 -2.28
C CYS A 12 -0.12 -0.87 -1.02
N ALA A 13 -0.33 -2.07 -0.48
CA ALA A 13 0.39 -2.56 0.69
C ALA A 13 1.90 -2.75 0.39
N LEU A 14 2.24 -3.27 -0.80
CA LEU A 14 3.64 -3.48 -1.21
C LEU A 14 4.43 -2.18 -1.42
N GLN A 15 3.76 -1.10 -1.84
CA GLN A 15 4.39 0.21 -1.99
C GLN A 15 4.77 0.86 -0.64
N ARG A 16 4.20 0.39 0.48
CA ARG A 16 4.36 1.04 1.79
C ARG A 16 5.47 0.41 2.61
N GLN A 17 6.57 1.15 2.80
CA GLN A 17 7.71 0.74 3.62
C GLN A 17 7.67 1.36 5.03
N GLU A 18 6.54 1.25 5.71
CA GLU A 18 6.38 1.62 7.13
C GLU A 18 5.14 0.97 7.73
N SER A 19 5.11 0.83 9.05
CA SER A 19 3.91 0.44 9.79
C SER A 19 3.22 1.66 10.39
N ARG A 20 1.98 1.91 9.97
CA ARG A 20 1.19 3.07 10.42
C ARG A 20 -0.30 2.77 10.40
N GLY A 21 -0.97 2.99 11.53
CA GLY A 21 -2.41 2.80 11.65
C GLY A 21 -2.78 1.33 11.50
N LEU A 22 -3.65 1.02 10.54
CA LEU A 22 -4.11 -0.36 10.27
C LEU A 22 -3.14 -1.18 9.40
N HIS A 23 -2.16 -0.53 8.76
CA HIS A 23 -1.14 -1.23 8.00
C HIS A 23 0.08 -1.50 8.88
N TYR A 24 0.37 -2.78 9.12
CA TYR A 24 1.51 -3.23 9.90
C TYR A 24 2.25 -4.33 9.12
N THR A 25 3.57 -4.22 9.06
CA THR A 25 4.47 -5.19 8.42
C THR A 25 5.69 -5.43 9.29
N LEU A 26 6.14 -6.68 9.35
CA LEU A 26 7.30 -7.09 10.15
C LEU A 26 8.61 -6.53 9.58
N ASP A 27 8.67 -6.29 8.27
CA ASP A 27 9.86 -5.77 7.60
C ASP A 27 10.11 -4.29 7.91
N TYR A 28 9.03 -3.54 8.16
CA TYR A 28 9.06 -2.11 8.48
C TYR A 28 8.18 -1.82 9.70
N PRO A 29 8.57 -2.25 10.92
CA PRO A 29 7.71 -2.20 12.11
C PRO A 29 7.51 -0.78 12.66
N GLN A 30 8.33 0.17 12.23
CA GLN A 30 8.31 1.55 12.68
C GLN A 30 7.61 2.48 11.69
N LYS A 31 7.23 3.66 12.17
CA LYS A 31 6.74 4.78 11.35
C LYS A 31 7.92 5.55 10.76
N ASN A 32 7.81 5.95 9.50
CA ASN A 32 8.74 6.89 8.88
C ASN A 32 8.51 8.31 9.39
N SER A 33 9.55 9.14 9.34
CA SER A 33 9.51 10.55 9.75
C SER A 33 8.54 11.36 8.90
N VAL A 34 8.43 11.03 7.61
CA VAL A 34 7.49 11.63 6.67
C VAL A 34 6.62 10.52 6.07
N ALA A 35 5.30 10.74 6.07
CA ALA A 35 4.36 9.80 5.45
C ALA A 35 4.32 10.04 3.93
N LEU A 36 4.54 8.99 3.16
CA LEU A 36 4.35 9.00 1.71
C LEU A 36 2.97 8.42 1.37
N HIS A 37 2.32 9.02 0.37
CA HIS A 37 1.04 8.56 -0.14
C HIS A 37 1.29 7.39 -1.09
N THR A 38 0.44 6.37 -0.99
CA THR A 38 0.41 5.28 -1.96
C THR A 38 -0.43 5.70 -3.16
N SER A 39 0.09 5.53 -4.37
CA SER A 39 -0.64 5.81 -5.61
C SER A 39 -1.29 4.54 -6.16
N VAL A 40 -2.57 4.64 -6.52
CA VAL A 40 -3.29 3.59 -7.24
C VAL A 40 -3.10 3.84 -8.73
N VAL A 41 -2.46 2.90 -9.43
CA VAL A 41 -2.29 2.98 -10.89
C VAL A 41 -3.49 2.28 -11.55
N SER A 42 -4.07 2.92 -12.57
CA SER A 42 -5.13 2.30 -13.35
C SER A 42 -4.58 1.06 -14.07
N PRO A 43 -5.20 -0.13 -13.93
CA PRO A 43 -4.79 -1.32 -14.68
C PRO A 43 -5.06 -1.17 -16.19
N LEU A 44 -5.92 -0.22 -16.56
CA LEU A 44 -6.10 0.23 -17.94
C LEU A 44 -5.16 1.43 -18.14
N GLY A 45 -3.93 1.20 -18.60
CA GLY A 45 -2.95 2.26 -18.84
C GLY A 45 -3.48 3.34 -19.81
N LYS A 46 -4.09 4.37 -19.26
CA LYS A 46 -4.47 5.63 -19.90
C LYS A 46 -4.00 6.78 -19.03
#